data_AF-E7C5I5-F1
#
_entry.id   AF-E7C5I5-F1
#
_cell.length_a   1.000
_cell.length_b   1.000
_cell.length_c   1.000
_cell.angle_alpha   90.00
_cell.angle_beta   90.00
_cell.angle_gamma   90.00
#
_symmetry.space_group_name_H-M   'P 1'
#
loop_
_entity.id
_entity.type
_entity.pdbx_description
1 polymer ?
#
loop_
_entity_poly.entity_id
_entity_poly.type
_entity_poly.pdbx_seq_one_letter_code
_entity_poly.pdbx_strand_id
1 'polypeptide(L)'
;EEKKLVFGSNIQREEAMQALKNNDWVKNWYLDDTMERLYREKLFYSDVVSDYEDLVRQKDCVLGYRLHGNLMALSNGVPSIYFTYDSRTVEFAETYQIPSYDVFSTKEFVLEDYWDQGLFDKFNRAWFQTYREMALFLSENNIDHKMVDVMNADTQLERKVA
;
A
#
# COMPACT_ATOMS: atom_id res chain seq x y z
N GLU A 1 11.62 -13.16 -13.72
CA GLU A 1 10.46 -14.07 -13.88
C GLU A 1 9.11 -13.38 -13.84
N GLU A 2 8.78 -12.59 -12.82
CA GLU A 2 7.43 -12.00 -12.65
C GLU A 2 6.93 -11.14 -13.84
N LYS A 3 7.79 -10.33 -14.46
CA LYS A 3 7.41 -9.57 -15.67
C LYS A 3 6.97 -10.47 -16.84
N LYS A 4 7.59 -11.65 -16.97
CA LYS A 4 7.22 -12.64 -17.99
C LYS A 4 5.89 -13.31 -17.65
N LEU A 5 5.56 -13.48 -16.37
CA LEU A 5 4.26 -13.99 -15.94
C LEU A 5 3.12 -13.06 -16.34
N VAL A 6 3.34 -11.75 -16.27
CA VAL A 6 2.30 -10.76 -16.60
C VAL A 6 2.25 -10.49 -18.11
N PHE A 7 3.38 -10.19 -18.76
CA PHE A 7 3.39 -9.73 -20.15
C PHE A 7 3.84 -10.76 -21.19
N GLY A 8 4.34 -11.91 -20.75
CA GLY A 8 4.84 -12.94 -21.67
C GLY A 8 3.72 -13.65 -22.44
N SER A 9 4.10 -14.32 -23.52
CA SER A 9 3.24 -15.30 -24.21
C SER A 9 2.90 -16.47 -23.29
N ASN A 10 1.90 -17.29 -23.65
CA ASN A 10 1.53 -18.48 -22.86
C ASN A 10 2.73 -19.40 -22.57
N ILE A 11 3.63 -19.56 -23.53
CA ILE A 11 4.86 -20.36 -23.37
C ILE A 11 5.79 -19.70 -22.34
N GLN A 12 6.04 -18.39 -22.48
CA GLN A 12 6.92 -17.65 -21.58
C GLN A 12 6.38 -17.58 -20.14
N ARG A 13 5.05 -17.51 -19.98
CA ARG A 13 4.40 -17.56 -18.68
C ARG A 13 4.59 -18.92 -18.01
N GLU A 14 4.45 -20.00 -18.77
CA GLU A 14 4.66 -21.34 -18.22
C GLU A 14 6.13 -21.59 -17.88
N GLU A 15 7.07 -21.16 -18.72
CA GLU A 15 8.51 -21.20 -18.43
C GLU A 15 8.84 -20.44 -17.14
N ALA A 16 8.29 -19.23 -16.97
CA ALA A 16 8.51 -18.42 -15.78
C ALA A 16 7.90 -19.06 -14.52
N MET A 17 6.72 -19.69 -14.62
CA MET A 17 6.14 -20.44 -13.49
C MET A 17 6.96 -21.67 -13.14
N GLN A 18 7.46 -22.42 -14.13
CA GLN A 18 8.33 -23.56 -13.88
C GLN A 18 9.65 -23.12 -13.24
N ALA A 19 10.21 -21.98 -13.65
CA ALA A 19 11.38 -21.40 -13.01
C ALA A 19 11.13 -21.08 -11.52
N LEU A 20 9.95 -20.54 -11.16
CA LEU A 20 9.56 -20.33 -9.76
C LEU A 20 9.41 -21.64 -8.99
N LYS A 21 8.77 -22.66 -9.59
CA LYS A 21 8.59 -23.98 -8.97
C LYS A 21 9.90 -24.72 -8.73
N ASN A 22 10.87 -24.54 -9.62
CA ASN A 22 12.19 -25.17 -9.53
C ASN A 22 13.14 -24.41 -8.59
N ASN A 23 12.74 -23.24 -8.08
CA ASN A 23 13.53 -22.52 -7.09
C ASN A 23 13.27 -23.11 -5.70
N ASP A 24 14.30 -23.72 -5.11
CA ASP A 24 14.20 -24.40 -3.80
C ASP A 24 13.71 -23.49 -2.68
N TRP A 25 14.10 -22.21 -2.68
CA TRP A 25 13.65 -21.28 -1.66
C TRP A 25 12.16 -20.96 -1.82
N VAL A 26 11.72 -20.62 -3.02
CA VAL A 26 10.30 -20.29 -3.31
C VAL A 26 9.39 -21.48 -3.03
N LYS A 27 9.75 -22.65 -3.55
CA LYS A 27 8.98 -23.90 -3.42
C LYS A 27 8.77 -24.29 -1.96
N ASN A 28 9.82 -24.19 -1.14
CA ASN A 28 9.75 -24.63 0.25
C ASN A 28 9.21 -23.56 1.19
N TRP A 29 9.24 -22.28 0.80
CA TRP A 29 8.85 -21.17 1.66
C TRP A 29 7.36 -20.83 1.57
N TYR A 30 6.83 -20.56 0.36
CA TYR A 30 5.44 -20.10 0.23
C TYR A 30 4.68 -20.62 -0.99
N LEU A 31 5.35 -21.20 -1.99
CA LEU A 31 4.67 -21.52 -3.25
C LEU A 31 3.87 -22.82 -3.15
N ASP A 32 2.64 -22.70 -2.65
CA ASP A 32 1.59 -23.72 -2.74
C ASP A 32 0.65 -23.49 -3.94
N ASP A 33 -0.37 -24.35 -4.08
CA ASP A 33 -1.35 -24.26 -5.16
C ASP A 33 -2.15 -22.95 -5.13
N THR A 34 -2.39 -22.40 -3.94
CA THR A 34 -3.12 -21.13 -3.77
C THR A 34 -2.27 -19.97 -4.27
N MET A 35 -1.00 -19.93 -3.88
CA MET A 35 -0.05 -18.92 -4.32
C MET A 35 0.21 -19.02 -5.81
N GLU A 36 0.35 -20.22 -6.37
CA GLU A 36 0.47 -20.38 -7.82
C GLU A 36 -0.75 -19.78 -8.56
N ARG A 37 -1.96 -20.10 -8.11
CA ARG A 37 -3.19 -19.54 -8.70
C ARG A 37 -3.19 -18.01 -8.63
N LEU A 38 -2.78 -17.42 -7.50
CA LEU A 38 -2.66 -15.97 -7.36
C LEU A 38 -1.63 -15.37 -8.33
N TYR A 39 -0.46 -16.00 -8.48
CA TYR A 39 0.56 -15.56 -9.44
C TYR A 39 0.05 -15.60 -10.89
N ARG A 40 -0.80 -16.57 -11.24
CA ARG A 40 -1.36 -16.71 -12.59
C ARG A 40 -2.52 -15.76 -12.86
N GLU A 41 -3.38 -15.51 -11.87
CA GLU A 41 -4.66 -14.82 -12.09
C GLU A 41 -4.68 -13.38 -11.58
N LYS A 42 -3.89 -13.05 -10.57
CA LYS A 42 -3.99 -11.79 -9.81
C LYS A 42 -2.69 -10.98 -9.80
N LEU A 43 -1.59 -11.51 -10.33
CA LEU A 43 -0.34 -10.76 -10.43
C LEU A 43 -0.53 -9.56 -11.35
N PHE A 44 -0.17 -8.39 -10.84
CA PHE A 44 -0.21 -7.14 -11.56
C PHE A 44 1.21 -6.57 -11.67
N TYR A 45 1.54 -6.05 -12.84
CA TYR A 45 2.78 -5.34 -13.08
C TYR A 45 2.50 -4.23 -14.10
N SER A 46 3.03 -3.04 -13.84
CA SER A 46 3.09 -1.96 -14.83
C SER A 46 4.39 -1.19 -14.69
N ASP A 47 4.86 -0.61 -15.80
CA ASP A 47 5.97 0.36 -15.80
C ASP A 47 5.43 1.81 -15.72
N VAL A 48 4.11 2.01 -15.62
CA VAL A 48 3.43 3.31 -15.63
C VAL A 48 2.73 3.55 -14.28
N VAL A 49 2.98 4.71 -13.68
CA VAL A 49 2.44 5.04 -12.35
C VAL A 49 0.91 5.15 -12.34
N SER A 50 0.31 5.70 -13.41
CA SER A 50 -1.15 5.84 -13.52
C SER A 50 -1.88 4.51 -13.48
N ASP A 51 -1.29 3.45 -14.03
CA ASP A 51 -1.93 2.12 -14.02
C ASP A 51 -2.05 1.57 -12.59
N TYR A 52 -1.06 1.86 -11.73
CA TYR A 52 -1.12 1.53 -10.31
C TYR A 52 -2.20 2.34 -9.60
N GLU A 53 -2.32 3.63 -9.91
CA GLU A 53 -3.36 4.50 -9.37
C GLU A 53 -4.76 3.98 -9.73
N ASP A 54 -4.99 3.68 -11.01
CA ASP A 54 -6.25 3.14 -11.52
C ASP A 54 -6.61 1.80 -10.86
N LEU A 55 -5.61 0.93 -10.68
CA LEU A 55 -5.81 -0.34 -9.99
C LEU A 55 -6.19 -0.14 -8.52
N VAL A 56 -5.47 0.73 -7.81
CA VAL A 56 -5.67 1.01 -6.38
C VAL A 56 -7.07 1.56 -6.13
N ARG A 57 -7.55 2.50 -6.96
CA ARG A 57 -8.87 3.11 -6.83
C ARG A 57 -10.01 2.08 -6.90
N GLN A 58 -9.78 0.96 -7.57
CA GLN A 58 -10.74 -0.15 -7.67
C GLN A 58 -10.74 -1.08 -6.46
N LYS A 59 -9.79 -0.96 -5.52
CA LYS A 59 -9.70 -1.84 -4.33
C LYS A 59 -10.42 -1.25 -3.13
N ASP A 60 -10.96 -2.10 -2.29
CA ASP A 60 -11.61 -1.68 -1.03
C ASP A 60 -10.57 -1.47 0.07
N CYS A 61 -9.47 -2.24 0.02
CA CYS A 61 -8.35 -2.13 0.94
C CYS A 61 -7.03 -2.51 0.25
N VAL A 62 -5.92 -1.94 0.71
CA VAL A 62 -4.57 -2.36 0.33
C VAL A 62 -3.75 -2.77 1.55
N LEU A 63 -3.25 -4.00 1.53
CA LEU A 63 -2.34 -4.54 2.52
C LEU A 63 -0.95 -4.65 1.91
N GLY A 64 0.09 -4.28 2.66
CA GLY A 64 1.43 -4.62 2.20
C GLY A 64 2.57 -4.05 3.01
N TYR A 65 3.76 -4.52 2.66
CA TYR A 65 5.02 -4.16 3.30
C TYR A 65 5.65 -2.88 2.72
N ARG A 66 5.24 -2.49 1.51
CA ARG A 66 5.94 -1.45 0.74
C ARG A 66 5.32 -0.08 0.98
N LEU A 67 6.17 0.89 1.30
CA LEU A 67 5.78 2.29 1.48
C LEU A 67 4.97 2.84 0.30
N HIS A 68 5.53 2.82 -0.91
CA HIS A 68 4.89 3.48 -2.05
C HIS A 68 3.56 2.84 -2.48
N GLY A 69 3.41 1.52 -2.36
CA GLY A 69 2.17 0.84 -2.73
C GLY A 69 1.01 1.23 -1.81
N ASN A 70 1.25 1.21 -0.50
CA ASN A 70 0.26 1.62 0.48
C ASN A 70 0.03 3.13 0.49
N LEU A 71 1.07 3.94 0.31
CA LEU A 71 0.94 5.40 0.21
C LEU A 71 0.09 5.82 -0.99
N MET A 72 0.25 5.13 -2.13
CA MET A 72 -0.61 5.33 -3.31
C MET A 72 -2.08 5.04 -2.99
N ALA A 73 -2.37 4.00 -2.19
CA ALA A 73 -3.73 3.74 -1.74
C ALA A 73 -4.30 4.88 -0.89
N LEU A 74 -3.54 5.30 0.13
CA LEU A 74 -3.95 6.38 1.03
C LEU A 74 -4.18 7.71 0.29
N SER A 75 -3.30 8.07 -0.66
CA SER A 75 -3.44 9.29 -1.45
C SER A 75 -4.68 9.30 -2.35
N ASN A 76 -5.22 8.12 -2.65
CA ASN A 76 -6.41 7.92 -3.47
C ASN A 76 -7.67 7.67 -2.64
N GLY A 77 -7.63 7.87 -1.32
CA GLY A 77 -8.77 7.67 -0.43
C GLY A 77 -9.15 6.20 -0.23
N VAL A 78 -8.22 5.28 -0.51
CA VAL A 78 -8.40 3.84 -0.31
C VAL A 78 -7.74 3.43 1.02
N PRO A 79 -8.49 2.79 1.94
CA PRO A 79 -7.97 2.24 3.18
C PRO A 79 -6.73 1.39 2.95
N SER A 80 -5.72 1.57 3.80
CA SER A 80 -4.47 0.82 3.70
C SER A 80 -3.91 0.45 5.06
N ILE A 81 -3.40 -0.78 5.17
CA ILE A 81 -2.81 -1.34 6.39
C ILE A 81 -1.38 -1.79 6.07
N TYR A 82 -0.42 -1.22 6.80
CA TYR A 82 1.00 -1.51 6.62
C TYR A 82 1.40 -2.77 7.37
N PHE A 83 2.23 -3.61 6.75
CA PHE A 83 2.93 -4.68 7.47
C PHE A 83 4.34 -4.19 7.77
N THR A 84 4.59 -3.85 9.04
CA THR A 84 5.86 -3.27 9.50
C THR A 84 6.83 -4.38 9.84
N TYR A 85 8.02 -4.32 9.26
CA TYR A 85 9.11 -5.29 9.45
C TYR A 85 10.48 -4.63 9.68
N ASP A 86 10.52 -3.29 9.63
CA ASP A 86 11.71 -2.48 9.93
C ASP A 86 11.30 -1.21 10.69
N SER A 87 12.25 -0.60 11.39
CA SER A 87 12.01 0.58 12.22
C SER A 87 11.57 1.81 11.43
N ARG A 88 11.98 1.93 10.17
CA ARG A 88 11.61 3.09 9.33
C ARG A 88 10.13 3.08 9.00
N THR A 89 9.61 1.89 8.68
CA THR A 89 8.19 1.70 8.38
C THR A 89 7.34 1.89 9.64
N VAL A 90 7.84 1.43 10.80
CA VAL A 90 7.20 1.68 12.10
C VAL A 90 7.12 3.18 12.39
N GLU A 91 8.25 3.89 12.35
CA GLU A 91 8.30 5.34 12.62
C GLU A 91 7.36 6.12 11.71
N PHE A 92 7.33 5.78 10.42
CA PHE A 92 6.42 6.40 9.45
C PHE A 92 4.95 6.11 9.77
N ALA A 93 4.60 4.85 10.05
CA ALA A 93 3.23 4.47 10.40
C ALA A 93 2.77 5.14 11.70
N GLU A 94 3.62 5.20 12.71
CA GLU A 94 3.34 5.87 13.99
C GLU A 94 3.18 7.38 13.83
N THR A 95 4.07 8.03 13.08
CA THR A 95 4.02 9.49 12.86
C THR A 95 2.69 9.91 12.23
N TYR A 96 2.23 9.16 11.24
CA TYR A 96 0.98 9.44 10.53
C TYR A 96 -0.22 8.68 11.09
N GLN A 97 -0.07 7.93 12.18
CA GLN A 97 -1.13 7.10 12.77
C GLN A 97 -1.80 6.17 11.73
N ILE A 98 -1.02 5.64 10.79
CA ILE A 98 -1.47 4.69 9.77
C ILE A 98 -1.73 3.34 10.45
N PRO A 99 -2.85 2.65 10.15
CA PRO A 99 -3.06 1.29 10.65
C PRO A 99 -1.91 0.36 10.22
N SER A 100 -1.29 -0.32 11.16
CA SER A 100 -0.18 -1.22 10.87
C SER A 100 -0.17 -2.48 11.73
N TYR A 101 0.27 -3.57 11.13
CA TYR A 101 0.52 -4.85 11.78
C TYR A 101 2.02 -5.10 11.87
N ASP A 102 2.51 -5.32 13.10
CA ASP A 102 3.88 -5.73 13.35
C ASP A 102 4.04 -7.22 13.07
N VAL A 103 4.87 -7.56 12.09
CA VAL A 103 5.08 -8.94 11.67
C VAL A 103 5.92 -9.76 12.66
N PHE A 104 6.55 -9.09 13.63
CA PHE A 104 7.22 -9.74 14.75
C PHE A 104 6.31 -9.94 15.96
N SER A 105 5.06 -9.47 15.89
CA SER A 105 4.05 -9.70 16.91
C SER A 105 3.75 -11.20 17.08
N THR A 106 3.40 -11.60 18.30
CA THR A 106 2.90 -12.95 18.58
C THR A 106 1.41 -13.13 18.27
N LYS A 107 0.70 -12.03 18.00
CA LYS A 107 -0.71 -12.04 17.60
C LYS A 107 -0.82 -12.30 16.11
N GLU A 108 -1.68 -13.23 15.68
CA GLU A 108 -1.97 -13.45 14.26
C GLU A 108 -2.64 -12.23 13.62
N PHE A 109 -2.35 -12.01 12.34
CA PHE A 109 -3.05 -10.99 11.56
C PHE A 109 -4.47 -11.45 11.23
N VAL A 110 -5.45 -10.63 11.64
CA VAL A 110 -6.87 -10.79 11.32
C VAL A 110 -7.33 -9.49 10.67
N LEU A 111 -7.79 -9.54 9.42
CA LEU A 111 -8.12 -8.33 8.66
C LEU A 111 -9.24 -7.53 9.33
N GLU A 112 -10.21 -8.22 9.90
CA GLU A 112 -11.38 -7.66 10.57
C GLU A 112 -11.00 -6.80 11.79
N ASP A 113 -9.89 -7.09 12.45
CA ASP A 113 -9.38 -6.26 13.56
C ASP A 113 -8.88 -4.89 13.08
N TYR A 114 -8.58 -4.77 11.79
CA TYR A 114 -8.08 -3.55 11.15
C TYR A 114 -9.11 -2.86 10.25
N TRP A 115 -10.20 -3.55 9.91
CA TRP A 115 -11.32 -3.00 9.17
C TRP A 115 -12.24 -2.20 10.10
N ASP A 116 -11.68 -1.16 10.72
CA ASP A 116 -12.33 -0.27 11.68
C ASP A 116 -12.11 1.19 11.26
N GLN A 117 -13.20 1.90 10.96
CA GLN A 117 -13.18 3.30 10.57
C GLN A 117 -12.43 4.19 11.58
N GLY A 118 -12.49 3.88 12.87
CA GLY A 118 -11.79 4.62 13.92
C GLY A 118 -10.27 4.60 13.78
N LEU A 119 -9.70 3.56 13.17
CA LEU A 119 -8.27 3.47 12.86
C LEU A 119 -7.91 4.41 11.71
N PHE A 120 -8.69 4.42 10.63
CA PHE A 120 -8.47 5.30 9.49
C PHE A 120 -8.73 6.78 9.83
N ASP A 121 -9.65 7.05 10.76
CA ASP A 121 -9.89 8.41 11.25
C ASP A 121 -8.70 8.98 12.03
N LYS A 122 -7.91 8.14 12.71
CA LYS A 122 -6.65 8.58 13.35
C LYS A 122 -5.64 9.02 12.29
N PHE A 123 -5.47 8.22 11.24
CA PHE A 123 -4.64 8.59 10.10
C PHE A 123 -5.09 9.92 9.46
N ASN A 124 -6.39 10.04 9.18
CA ASN A 124 -6.95 11.25 8.56
C ASN A 124 -6.60 12.50 9.39
N ARG A 125 -6.82 12.45 10.72
CA ARG A 125 -6.48 13.57 11.62
C ARG A 125 -4.98 13.88 11.61
N ALA A 126 -4.14 12.87 11.73
CA ALA A 126 -2.68 13.04 11.72
C ALA A 126 -2.21 13.65 10.40
N TRP A 127 -2.70 13.17 9.26
CA TRP A 127 -2.38 13.72 7.94
C TRP A 127 -2.71 15.22 7.83
N PHE A 128 -3.93 15.61 8.21
CA PHE A 128 -4.34 17.03 8.16
C PHE A 128 -3.47 17.89 9.08
N GLN A 129 -3.15 17.40 10.28
CA GLN A 129 -2.29 18.11 11.23
C GLN A 129 -0.88 18.28 10.67
N THR A 130 -0.22 17.21 10.26
CA THR A 130 1.16 17.24 9.75
C THR A 130 1.27 18.05 8.47
N TYR A 131 0.29 17.97 7.57
CA TYR A 131 0.26 18.79 6.36
C TYR A 131 0.20 20.28 6.70
N ARG A 132 -0.67 20.66 7.65
CA ARG A 132 -0.79 22.05 8.09
C ARG A 132 0.49 22.54 8.77
N GLU A 133 1.07 21.73 9.65
CA GLU A 133 2.32 22.06 10.35
C GLU A 133 3.47 22.29 9.36
N MET A 134 3.59 21.43 8.33
CA MET A 134 4.58 21.62 7.26
C MET A 134 4.34 22.91 6.47
N ALA A 135 3.09 23.21 6.09
CA ALA A 135 2.78 24.45 5.37
C ALA A 135 3.12 25.70 6.20
N LEU A 136 2.79 25.69 7.49
CA LEU A 136 3.13 26.77 8.42
C LEU A 136 4.64 26.92 8.57
N PHE A 137 5.36 25.82 8.77
CA PHE A 137 6.82 25.84 8.87
C PHE A 137 7.47 26.47 7.64
N LEU A 138 7.04 26.08 6.43
CA LEU A 138 7.59 26.65 5.19
C LEU A 138 7.27 28.15 5.06
N SER A 139 6.03 28.54 5.38
CA SER A 139 5.60 29.95 5.38
C SER A 139 6.37 30.81 6.38
N GLU A 140 6.52 30.35 7.62
CA GLU A 140 7.25 31.05 8.69
C GLU A 140 8.74 31.25 8.35
N ASN A 141 9.30 30.35 7.56
CA ASN A 141 10.69 30.42 7.10
C ASN A 141 10.87 31.10 5.74
N ASN A 142 9.81 31.70 5.17
CA ASN A 142 9.81 32.34 3.85
C ASN A 142 10.28 31.41 2.71
N ILE A 143 9.92 30.13 2.78
CA ILE A 143 10.19 29.14 1.74
C ILE A 143 8.97 29.02 0.83
N ASP A 144 9.14 29.30 -0.47
CA ASP A 144 8.08 29.18 -1.46
C ASP A 144 7.56 27.73 -1.54
N HIS A 145 6.23 27.56 -1.49
CA HIS A 145 5.59 26.25 -1.55
C HIS A 145 4.25 26.27 -2.30
N LYS A 146 3.83 25.07 -2.75
CA LYS A 146 2.54 24.84 -3.42
C LYS A 146 1.47 24.24 -2.51
N MET A 147 1.74 24.15 -1.21
CA MET A 147 0.76 23.62 -0.26
C MET A 147 -0.46 24.54 -0.19
N VAL A 148 -1.65 23.93 -0.18
CA VAL A 148 -2.95 24.62 -0.22
C VAL A 148 -3.67 24.43 1.11
N ASP A 149 -4.66 25.27 1.40
CA ASP A 149 -5.52 25.03 2.55
C ASP A 149 -6.46 23.85 2.29
N VAL A 150 -6.05 22.67 2.75
CA VAL A 150 -6.77 21.41 2.59
C VAL A 150 -8.05 21.31 3.43
N MET A 151 -8.31 22.26 4.34
CA MET A 151 -9.57 22.32 5.09
C MET A 151 -10.67 23.11 4.36
N ASN A 152 -10.28 23.99 3.43
CA ASN A 152 -11.17 24.87 2.67
C ASN A 152 -11.37 24.44 1.21
N ALA A 153 -10.65 23.42 0.75
CA ALA A 153 -10.79 22.91 -0.61
C ALA A 153 -12.05 22.03 -0.74
N ASP A 154 -12.97 22.42 -1.63
CA ASP A 154 -14.19 21.66 -2.02
C ASP A 154 -13.92 20.27 -2.62
N THR A 155 -12.66 19.85 -2.72
CA THR A 155 -12.25 18.54 -3.22
C THR A 155 -12.26 17.49 -2.12
N GLN A 156 -13.47 17.08 -1.70
CA GLN A 156 -13.60 15.78 -1.05
C GLN A 156 -13.40 14.69 -2.11
N LEU A 157 -12.17 14.16 -2.21
CA LEU A 157 -11.95 12.87 -2.86
C LEU A 157 -12.95 11.86 -2.29
N GLU A 158 -13.66 11.12 -3.15
CA GLU A 158 -14.52 10.02 -2.70
C GLU A 158 -13.67 9.03 -1.89
N ARG A 159 -13.97 8.92 -0.60
CA ARG A 159 -13.27 8.02 0.32
C ARG A 159 -14.03 6.72 0.44
N LYS A 160 -13.31 5.60 0.43
CA LYS A 160 -13.89 4.33 0.82
C LYS A 160 -13.88 4.23 2.34
N VAL A 161 -15.02 3.86 2.90
CA VAL A 161 -15.26 3.76 4.34
C VAL A 161 -15.14 2.30 4.74
N ALA A 162 -14.49 2.03 5.87
CA ALA A 162 -14.42 0.70 6.47
C ALA A 162 -15.70 0.38 7.25
#